data_AF-A0A497Q3D6-F1
#
_entry.id   AF-A0A497Q3D6-F1
#
_cell.length_a   1.000
_cell.length_b   1.000
_cell.length_c   1.000
_cell.angle_alpha   90.00
_cell.angle_beta   90.00
_cell.angle_gamma   90.00
#
_symmetry.space_group_name_H-M   'P 1'
#
loop_
_entity.id
_entity.type
_entity.pdbx_description
1 polymer ?
#
loop_
_entity_poly.entity_id
_entity_poly.type
_entity_poly.pdbx_seq_one_letter_code
_entity_poly.pdbx_strand_id
1 'polypeptide(L)'
;MGMHDTLVDAYEIDSHAKMVEYETDSVHVDTNKVLIFVVHSDKVIYLWRGNKAQIFEKLMATRVAAFLSHKYPDYRIRPIKEGNEPAAFLHLVGKKVD
;
A
#
# COMPACT_ATOMS: atom_id res chain seq x y z
N MET A 1 12.73 5.84 25.48
CA MET A 1 11.41 6.05 24.86
C MET A 1 11.55 5.58 23.42
N GLY A 2 11.30 4.28 23.18
CA GLY A 2 11.59 3.66 21.89
C GLY A 2 10.63 4.19 20.84
N MET A 3 11.14 4.95 19.88
CA MET A 3 10.42 5.15 18.63
C MET A 3 10.34 3.76 17.99
N HIS A 4 9.16 3.17 17.98
CA HIS A 4 8.86 2.10 17.06
C HIS A 4 8.93 2.75 15.68
N ASP A 5 10.12 2.71 15.08
CA ASP A 5 10.36 3.11 13.71
C ASP A 5 9.65 2.06 12.86
N THR A 6 8.33 2.20 12.69
CA THR A 6 7.57 1.38 11.77
C THR A 6 8.14 1.68 10.40
N LEU A 7 8.97 0.76 9.89
CA LEU A 7 9.67 0.88 8.60
C LEU A 7 8.69 0.98 7.41
N VAL A 8 7.40 0.83 7.67
CA VAL A 8 6.32 0.75 6.69
C VAL A 8 5.06 1.42 7.26
N ASP A 9 4.58 2.48 6.61
CA ASP A 9 3.21 2.97 6.81
C ASP A 9 2.27 2.20 5.87
N ALA A 10 1.14 1.70 6.37
CA ALA A 10 0.13 1.03 5.55
C ALA A 10 -1.19 1.79 5.61
N TYR A 11 -1.85 1.92 4.48
CA TYR A 11 -3.12 2.63 4.34
C TYR A 11 -4.12 1.85 3.49
N GLU A 12 -5.37 1.84 3.92
CA GLU A 12 -6.52 1.40 3.13
C GLU A 12 -7.29 2.61 2.61
N ILE A 13 -7.82 2.52 1.39
CA ILE A 13 -8.82 3.47 0.89
C ILE A 13 -10.21 2.91 1.20
N ASP A 14 -10.93 3.57 2.11
CA ASP A 14 -12.28 3.16 2.49
C ASP A 14 -13.34 3.55 1.43
N SER A 15 -14.58 3.12 1.65
CA SER A 15 -15.71 3.41 0.76
C SER A 15 -16.07 4.89 0.64
N HIS A 16 -15.55 5.73 1.53
CA HIS A 16 -15.69 7.19 1.51
C HIS A 16 -14.44 7.89 0.96
N ALA A 17 -13.53 7.14 0.34
CA ALA A 17 -12.28 7.63 -0.21
C ALA A 17 -11.33 8.27 0.81
N LYS A 18 -11.42 7.87 2.07
CA LYS A 18 -10.50 8.29 3.12
C LYS A 18 -9.36 7.31 3.23
N MET A 19 -8.18 7.87 3.51
CA MET A 19 -7.00 7.11 3.84
C MET A 19 -7.07 6.75 5.31
N VAL A 20 -7.18 5.47 5.62
CA VAL A 20 -7.21 4.95 6.99
C VAL A 20 -5.92 4.20 7.23
N GLU A 21 -5.22 4.53 8.31
CA GLU A 21 -4.00 3.82 8.73
C GLU A 21 -4.36 2.38 9.09
N TYR A 22 -3.59 1.45 8.55
CA TYR A 22 -3.79 0.02 8.71
C TYR A 22 -2.69 -0.54 9.61
N GLU A 23 -2.94 -0.57 10.92
CA GLU A 23 -2.05 -1.25 11.86
C GLU A 23 -2.23 -2.76 11.76
N THR A 24 -1.20 -3.50 11.36
CA THR A 24 -1.19 -4.96 11.48
C THR A 24 0.22 -5.52 11.53
N ASP A 25 0.40 -6.57 12.32
CA ASP A 25 1.61 -7.41 12.35
C ASP A 25 1.75 -8.27 11.08
N SER A 26 0.70 -8.38 10.28
CA SER A 26 0.69 -9.12 9.01
C SER A 26 -0.30 -8.51 8.02
N VAL A 27 0.20 -8.09 6.86
CA VAL A 27 -0.64 -7.45 5.83
C VAL A 27 -1.37 -8.53 5.04
N HIS A 28 -2.71 -8.51 5.08
CA HIS A 28 -3.52 -9.35 4.19
C HIS A 28 -4.05 -8.51 3.02
N VAL A 29 -3.93 -9.03 1.80
CA VAL A 29 -4.50 -8.39 0.61
C VAL A 29 -5.90 -8.95 0.32
N ASP A 30 -6.89 -8.08 0.15
CA ASP A 30 -8.28 -8.44 -0.18
C ASP A 30 -8.62 -7.95 -1.60
N THR A 31 -9.09 -8.86 -2.47
CA THR A 31 -9.47 -8.56 -3.87
C THR A 31 -10.45 -7.39 -4.03
N ASN A 32 -11.23 -7.08 -2.99
CA ASN A 32 -12.19 -5.97 -2.98
C ASN A 32 -11.58 -4.63 -2.55
N LYS A 33 -10.29 -4.59 -2.19
CA LYS A 33 -9.65 -3.41 -1.58
C LYS A 33 -8.55 -2.81 -2.44
N VAL A 34 -8.19 -1.58 -2.10
CA VAL A 34 -6.99 -0.90 -2.58
C VAL A 34 -6.15 -0.49 -1.39
N LEU A 35 -4.89 -0.89 -1.40
CA LEU A 35 -3.96 -0.72 -0.29
C LEU A 35 -2.74 0.09 -0.76
N ILE A 36 -2.25 0.97 0.10
CA ILE A 36 -1.06 1.78 -0.14
C ILE A 36 -0.06 1.52 0.98
N PHE A 37 1.16 1.13 0.63
CA PHE A 37 2.25 0.91 1.59
C PHE A 37 3.39 1.86 1.29
N VAL A 38 3.82 2.63 2.28
CA VAL A 38 5.01 3.49 2.21
C VAL A 38 6.13 2.78 2.94
N VAL A 39 7.06 2.20 2.19
CA VAL A 39 8.23 1.49 2.73
C VAL A 39 9.40 2.47 2.79
N HIS A 40 9.71 2.97 3.98
CA HIS A 40 10.70 4.02 4.19
C HIS A 40 12.14 3.54 3.96
N SER A 41 12.44 2.29 4.32
CA SER A 41 13.76 1.69 4.13
C SER A 41 14.20 1.67 2.67
N ASP A 42 13.25 1.36 1.77
CA ASP A 42 13.50 1.21 0.34
C ASP A 42 13.15 2.47 -0.46
N LYS A 43 12.55 3.48 0.20
CA LYS A 43 11.95 4.66 -0.43
C LYS A 43 10.97 4.26 -1.55
N VAL A 44 10.06 3.36 -1.26
CA VAL A 44 9.07 2.85 -2.23
C VAL A 44 7.66 3.03 -1.68
N ILE A 45 6.74 3.48 -2.54
CA ILE A 45 5.31 3.51 -2.25
C ILE A 45 4.63 2.46 -3.12
N TYR A 46 4.18 1.36 -2.53
CA TYR A 46 3.40 0.34 -3.22
C TYR A 46 1.93 0.72 -3.27
N LEU A 47 1.32 0.66 -4.44
CA LEU A 47 -0.12 0.85 -4.64
C LEU A 47 -0.72 -0.46 -5.12
N TRP A 48 -1.21 -1.29 -4.20
CA TRP A 48 -1.80 -2.58 -4.50
C TRP A 48 -3.29 -2.45 -4.80
N ARG A 49 -3.75 -3.04 -5.90
CA ARG A 49 -5.15 -2.95 -6.36
C ARG A 49 -5.75 -4.34 -6.53
N GLY A 50 -6.77 -4.62 -5.73
CA GLY A 50 -7.63 -5.78 -5.89
C GLY A 50 -8.39 -5.74 -7.22
N ASN A 51 -8.59 -6.92 -7.81
CA ASN A 51 -9.31 -7.07 -9.07
C ASN A 51 -10.79 -6.66 -8.93
N LYS A 52 -11.42 -7.00 -7.80
CA LYS A 52 -12.83 -6.69 -7.49
C LYS A 52 -13.05 -5.34 -6.80
N ALA A 53 -11.98 -4.62 -6.45
CA ALA A 53 -12.08 -3.30 -5.85
C ALA A 53 -12.81 -2.32 -6.79
N GLN A 54 -13.59 -1.42 -6.20
CA GLN A 54 -14.45 -0.51 -6.94
C GLN A 54 -13.62 0.47 -7.77
N ILE A 55 -14.15 0.88 -8.92
CA ILE A 55 -13.47 1.85 -9.81
C ILE A 55 -13.17 3.14 -9.06
N PHE A 56 -14.10 3.59 -8.21
CA PHE A 56 -13.94 4.79 -7.41
C PHE A 56 -12.77 4.69 -6.41
N GLU A 57 -12.62 3.58 -5.70
CA GLU A 57 -11.51 3.33 -4.78
C GLU A 57 -10.16 3.36 -5.52
N LYS A 58 -10.09 2.76 -6.72
CA LYS A 58 -8.89 2.77 -7.58
C LYS A 58 -8.50 4.18 -8.03
N LEU A 59 -9.48 5.01 -8.41
CA LEU A 59 -9.25 6.41 -8.78
C LEU A 59 -8.75 7.23 -7.58
N MET A 60 -9.36 7.02 -6.42
CA MET A 60 -8.99 7.73 -5.20
C MET A 60 -7.60 7.35 -4.71
N ALA A 61 -7.25 6.07 -4.78
CA ALA A 61 -5.90 5.62 -4.46
C ALA A 61 -4.83 6.24 -5.39
N THR A 62 -5.17 6.46 -6.66
CA THR A 62 -4.26 7.17 -7.59
C THR A 62 -4.03 8.62 -7.16
N ARG A 63 -5.08 9.31 -6.69
CA ARG A 63 -4.97 10.68 -6.14
C ARG A 63 -4.14 10.71 -4.86
N VAL A 64 -4.34 9.73 -3.97
CA VAL A 64 -3.55 9.60 -2.74
C VAL A 64 -2.08 9.32 -3.07
N ALA A 65 -1.79 8.42 -4.01
CA ALA A 65 -0.42 8.16 -4.45
C ALA A 65 0.26 9.42 -5.00
N ALA A 66 -0.45 10.23 -5.79
CA ALA A 66 0.06 11.53 -6.26
C ALA A 66 0.37 12.47 -5.10
N PHE A 67 -0.54 12.60 -4.11
CA PHE A 67 -0.27 13.37 -2.90
C PHE A 67 0.97 12.88 -2.14
N LEU A 68 1.12 11.55 -1.99
CA LEU A 68 2.29 10.96 -1.33
C LEU A 68 3.59 11.20 -2.11
N SER A 69 3.56 11.29 -3.44
CA SER A 69 4.75 11.68 -4.22
C SER A 69 5.22 13.10 -3.91
N HIS A 70 4.30 14.03 -3.61
CA HIS A 70 4.69 15.38 -3.19
C HIS A 70 5.27 15.39 -1.77
N LYS A 71 4.72 14.55 -0.87
CA LYS A 71 5.23 14.40 0.50
C LYS A 71 6.61 13.70 0.52
N TYR A 72 6.81 12.73 -0.35
CA TYR A 72 8.00 11.90 -0.44
C TYR A 72 8.57 11.92 -1.88
N PRO A 73 9.20 13.03 -2.31
CA PRO A 73 9.63 13.22 -3.70
C PRO A 73 10.69 12.23 -4.18
N ASP A 74 11.50 11.70 -3.26
CA ASP A 74 12.54 10.71 -3.58
C ASP A 74 12.01 9.27 -3.61
N TYR A 75 10.72 9.06 -3.34
CA TYR A 75 10.15 7.71 -3.23
C TYR A 75 9.59 7.25 -4.57
N ARG A 76 9.86 6.01 -4.93
CA ARG A 76 9.34 5.41 -6.17
C ARG A 76 7.95 4.84 -5.94
N ILE A 77 6.96 5.32 -6.71
CA ILE A 77 5.62 4.72 -6.72
C ILE A 77 5.65 3.45 -7.58
N ARG A 78 5.18 2.33 -7.02
CA ARG A 78 5.03 1.03 -7.69
C ARG A 78 3.58 0.57 -7.67
N PRO A 79 2.84 0.76 -8.78
CA PRO A 79 1.52 0.16 -8.93
C PRO A 79 1.61 -1.35 -9.02
N ILE A 80 0.80 -2.05 -8.22
CA ILE A 80 0.66 -3.50 -8.21
C ILE A 80 -0.79 -3.85 -8.54
N LYS A 81 -0.97 -4.90 -9.33
CA LYS A 81 -2.28 -5.52 -9.59
C LYS A 81 -2.30 -6.87 -8.89
N GLU A 82 -3.43 -7.22 -8.29
CA GLU A 82 -3.64 -8.55 -7.70
C GLU A 82 -3.23 -9.67 -8.68
N GLY A 83 -2.39 -10.58 -8.19
CA GLY A 83 -1.81 -11.70 -8.95
C GLY A 83 -0.50 -11.37 -9.66
N ASN A 84 -0.05 -10.11 -9.65
CA ASN A 84 1.23 -9.67 -10.20
C ASN A 84 2.09 -8.98 -9.12
N GLU A 85 2.01 -9.46 -7.89
CA GLU A 85 2.80 -8.96 -6.77
C GLU A 85 4.30 -9.28 -6.96
N PRO A 86 5.19 -8.28 -6.89
CA PRO A 86 6.63 -8.55 -6.90
C PRO A 86 7.05 -9.25 -5.60
N ALA A 87 8.10 -10.07 -5.65
CA ALA A 87 8.61 -10.80 -4.49
C ALA A 87 8.84 -9.90 -3.26
N ALA A 88 9.45 -8.71 -3.45
CA ALA A 88 9.65 -7.74 -2.38
C ALA A 88 8.36 -7.33 -1.67
N PHE A 89 7.25 -7.21 -2.40
CA PHE A 89 5.94 -6.94 -1.82
C PHE A 89 5.39 -8.17 -1.10
N LEU A 90 5.55 -9.38 -1.66
CA LEU A 90 5.11 -10.63 -1.01
C LEU A 90 5.81 -10.87 0.33
N HIS A 91 7.11 -10.57 0.39
CA HIS A 91 7.88 -10.58 1.64
C HIS A 91 7.35 -9.57 2.65
N LEU A 92 6.99 -8.37 2.19
CA LEU A 92 6.36 -7.34 3.04
C LEU A 92 5.02 -7.82 3.60
N VAL A 93 4.18 -8.44 2.77
CA VAL A 93 2.84 -8.89 3.19
C VAL A 93 2.81 -10.24 3.89
N GLY A 94 3.97 -10.78 4.27
CA GLY A 94 4.07 -12.02 5.04
C GLY A 94 3.61 -13.28 4.29
N LYS A 95 3.33 -13.20 2.97
CA LYS A 95 3.13 -14.42 2.18
C LYS A 95 4.49 -15.06 1.98
N LYS A 96 4.78 -16.11 2.75
CA LYS A 96 5.77 -17.11 2.35
C LYS A 96 5.39 -17.57 0.94
N VAL A 97 6.22 -17.21 -0.02
CA VAL A 97 6.23 -17.86 -1.33
C VAL A 97 6.71 -19.28 -1.04
N ASP A 98 5.80 -20.25 -1.04
CA ASP A 98 6.17 -21.67 -1.18
C ASP A 98 6.65 -21.92 -2.62
#